data_AF-A0A379WGC8-F1
#
_entry.id   AF-A0A379WGC8-F1
#
_cell.length_a   1.000
_cell.length_b   1.000
_cell.length_c   1.000
_cell.angle_alpha   90.00
_cell.angle_beta   90.00
_cell.angle_gamma   90.00
#
_symmetry.space_group_name_H-M   'P 1'
#
loop_
_entity.id
_entity.type
_entity.pdbx_description
1 polymer ?
#
loop_
_entity_poly.entity_id
_entity_poly.type
_entity_poly.pdbx_seq_one_letter_code
_entity_poly.pdbx_strand_id
1 'polypeptide(L)' 'MYWLNIKGIPSIDDNASANRVEISINTQIKLIYRPPALTKSTPDSQSQQLKWQTAGDVITVNNPTPYYMKLCQCDA' A
#
# COMPACT_ATOMS: atom_id res chain seq x y z
N MET A 1 -7.60 7.67 4.14
CA MET A 1 -6.30 7.01 3.88
C MET A 1 -5.32 8.08 3.46
N TYR A 2 -4.07 8.02 3.93
CA TYR A 2 -3.03 8.99 3.59
C TYR A 2 -1.82 8.30 2.95
N TRP A 3 -0.96 9.09 2.31
CA TRP A 3 0.28 8.63 1.71
C TRP A 3 1.44 9.43 2.29
N LEU A 4 2.42 8.73 2.83
CA LEU A 4 3.69 9.30 3.26
C LEU A 4 4.66 9.24 2.10
N ASN A 5 5.14 10.40 1.66
CA ASN A 5 6.14 10.53 0.60
C ASN A 5 7.49 10.87 1.24
N ILE A 6 8.49 10.01 1.03
CA ILE A 6 9.85 10.20 1.53
C ILE A 6 10.77 10.33 0.32
N LYS A 7 11.39 11.50 0.16
CA LYS A 7 12.32 11.80 -0.93
C LYS A 7 13.75 11.70 -0.42
N GLY A 8 14.49 10.70 -0.89
CA GLY A 8 15.94 10.61 -0.74
C GLY A 8 16.61 11.33 -1.89
N ILE A 9 17.13 12.53 -1.62
CA ILE A 9 17.95 13.29 -2.58
C ILE A 9 19.41 12.90 -2.32
N PRO A 10 20.12 12.30 -3.30
CA PRO A 10 21.52 11.99 -3.13
C PRO A 10 22.37 13.26 -3.11
N SER A 11 23.39 13.30 -2.25
CA SER A 11 24.38 14.39 -2.23
C SER A 11 25.28 14.32 -3.47
N ILE A 12 25.70 15.49 -3.94
CA ILE A 12 26.52 15.66 -5.16
C ILE A 12 27.90 16.14 -4.71
N ASP A 13 28.97 15.49 -5.17
CA ASP A 13 30.34 16.01 -5.03
C ASP A 13 30.68 16.89 -6.25
N ASP A 14 31.19 18.10 -6.00
CA ASP A 14 31.50 19.12 -7.03
C ASP A 14 32.61 18.71 -8.02
N ASN A 15 33.33 17.60 -7.75
CA ASN A 15 34.42 17.09 -8.59
C ASN A 15 34.02 15.92 -9.50
N ALA A 16 32.73 15.61 -9.63
CA ALA A 16 32.24 14.49 -10.43
C ALA A 16 32.06 14.88 -11.92
N SER A 17 32.87 14.26 -12.79
CA SER A 17 32.90 14.38 -14.25
C SER A 17 31.53 14.51 -14.95
N ALA A 18 31.50 15.27 -16.06
CA ALA A 18 30.33 15.81 -16.75
C ALA A 18 29.24 14.84 -17.29
N ASN A 19 29.39 13.53 -17.13
CA ASN A 19 28.40 12.53 -17.56
C ASN A 19 28.08 11.56 -16.42
N ARG A 20 27.03 11.84 -15.63
CA ARG A 20 26.54 10.90 -14.61
C ARG A 20 25.02 10.80 -14.60
N VAL A 21 24.53 9.60 -14.31
CA VAL A 21 23.12 9.33 -14.05
C VAL A 21 22.89 9.41 -12.55
N GLU A 22 21.99 10.29 -12.14
CA GLU A 22 21.58 10.45 -10.76
C GLU A 22 20.28 9.68 -10.52
N ILE A 23 20.27 8.88 -9.46
CA ILE A 23 19.09 8.12 -9.05
C ILE A 23 18.59 8.73 -7.75
N SER A 24 17.48 9.46 -7.83
CA SER A 24 16.74 9.92 -6.65
C SER A 24 15.63 8.91 -6.32
N ILE A 25 15.50 8.57 -5.05
CA ILE A 25 14.52 7.58 -4.59
C ILE A 25 13.35 8.31 -3.95
N ASN A 26 12.14 8.07 -4.45
CA ASN A 26 10.90 8.51 -3.80
C ASN A 26 10.12 7.29 -3.30
N THR A 27 10.07 7.13 -1.98
CA THR A 27 9.33 6.05 -1.33
C THR A 27 7.95 6.53 -0.95
N GLN A 28 6.92 5.89 -1.49
CA GLN A 28 5.51 6.17 -1.14
C GLN A 28 4.93 5.05 -0.28
N ILE A 29 4.56 5.38 0.95
CA ILE A 29 4.04 4.43 1.93
C ILE A 29 2.57 4.78 2.23
N LYS A 30 1.68 3.78 2.17
CA LYS A 30 0.28 3.94 2.59
C LYS A 30 0.21 4.07 4.11
N LEU A 31 -0.28 5.21 4.60
CA LEU A 31 -0.53 5.46 6.02
C LEU A 31 -2.03 5.26 6.30
N ILE A 32 -2.36 4.21 7.04
CA ILE A 32 -3.73 3.83 7.39
C ILE A 32 -3.93 4.09 8.88
N TYR A 33 -4.72 5.11 9.20
CA TYR A 33 -5.09 5.42 10.58
C TYR A 33 -6.11 4.41 11.12
N ARG A 34 -5.90 3.93 12.35
CA ARG A 34 -6.81 3.00 13.04
C ARG A 34 -7.36 3.65 14.32
N PRO A 35 -8.66 3.94 14.39
CA PRO A 35 -9.30 4.41 15.61
C PRO A 35 -9.15 3.40 16.77
N PRO A 36 -9.07 3.86 18.03
CA PRO A 36 -8.91 2.98 19.21
C PRO A 36 -10.03 1.96 19.41
N ALA A 37 -11.23 2.19 18.87
CA ALA A 37 -12.31 1.20 18.93
C ALA A 37 -12.01 -0.06 18.10
N LEU A 38 -11.13 0.04 17.11
CA LEU A 38 -10.82 -1.01 16.13
C LEU A 38 -9.46 -1.68 16.39
N THR A 39 -8.76 -1.36 17.49
CA THR A 39 -7.48 -2.00 17.84
C THR A 39 -7.63 -3.39 18.46
N LYS A 40 -8.83 -3.76 18.92
CA LYS A 40 -9.10 -5.10 19.49
C LYS A 40 -9.14 -6.21 18.43
N SER A 41 -9.35 -5.87 17.16
CA SER A 41 -9.37 -6.80 16.03
C SER A 41 -8.31 -6.44 15.00
N THR A 42 -7.73 -7.46 14.38
CA THR A 42 -6.76 -7.31 13.30
C THR A 42 -7.46 -7.41 11.95
N PRO A 43 -6.91 -6.82 10.89
CA PRO A 43 -7.42 -7.05 9.52
C PRO A 43 -7.45 -8.54 9.18
N ASP A 44 -6.46 -9.29 9.67
CA ASP A 44 -6.34 -10.74 9.44
C ASP A 44 -7.55 -11.52 9.97
N SER A 45 -8.03 -11.20 11.18
CA SER A 45 -9.21 -11.87 11.77
C SER A 45 -10.53 -11.50 11.10
N GLN A 46 -10.54 -10.43 10.29
CA GLN A 46 -11.73 -9.97 9.54
C GLN A 46 -11.64 -10.30 8.05
N SER A 47 -10.52 -10.89 7.59
CA SER A 47 -10.30 -11.25 6.18
C SER A 47 -11.37 -12.19 5.62
N GLN A 48 -11.89 -13.11 6.45
CA GLN A 48 -12.93 -14.07 6.06
C GLN A 48 -14.31 -13.44 5.81
N GLN A 49 -14.51 -12.17 6.21
CA GLN A 49 -15.78 -11.47 5.99
C GLN A 49 -15.87 -10.82 4.60
N LEU A 50 -14.78 -10.89 3.81
CA LEU A 50 -14.78 -10.43 2.43
C LEU A 50 -15.74 -11.28 1.59
N LYS A 51 -16.64 -10.61 0.88
CA LYS A 51 -17.60 -11.28 -0.01
C LYS A 51 -17.09 -11.17 -1.44
N TRP A 52 -16.99 -12.32 -2.10
CA TRP A 52 -16.53 -12.45 -3.47
C TRP A 52 -17.73 -12.67 -4.37
N GLN A 53 -17.77 -11.97 -5.49
CA GLN A 53 -18.79 -12.14 -6.51
C GLN A 53 -18.07 -12.28 -7.85
N THR A 54 -18.33 -13.38 -8.56
CA THR A 54 -17.81 -13.61 -9.90
C THR A 54 -18.94 -13.40 -10.90
N ALA A 55 -18.70 -12.57 -11.90
CA ALA A 55 -19.64 -12.29 -12.98
C ALA A 55 -18.88 -12.37 -14.31
N GLY A 56 -18.93 -13.55 -14.94
CA GLY A 56 -18.09 -13.87 -16.10
C GLY A 56 -16.60 -13.79 -15.74
N ASP A 57 -15.87 -12.93 -16.43
CA ASP A 57 -14.42 -12.71 -16.23
C ASP A 57 -14.11 -11.64 -15.16
N VAL A 58 -15.12 -11.09 -14.48
CA VAL A 58 -14.93 -10.06 -13.44
C VAL A 58 -15.12 -10.64 -12.06
N ILE A 59 -14.10 -10.49 -11.22
CA ILE A 59 -14.17 -10.78 -9.78
C ILE A 59 -14.33 -9.46 -9.03
N THR A 60 -15.46 -9.30 -8.33
CA THR A 60 -15.75 -8.16 -7.46
C THR A 60 -15.62 -8.59 -6.01
N VAL A 61 -14.82 -7.84 -5.24
CA VAL A 61 -14.63 -8.08 -3.81
C VAL A 61 -15.31 -6.97 -3.02
N ASN A 62 -16.34 -7.33 -2.27
CA ASN A 62 -17.01 -6.41 -1.36
C ASN A 62 -16.43 -6.57 0.06
N ASN A 63 -15.97 -5.46 0.62
CA ASN A 63 -15.39 -5.42 1.97
C ASN A 63 -16.35 -4.71 2.93
N PRO A 64 -17.17 -5.47 3.70
CA PRO A 64 -18.07 -4.87 4.69
C PRO A 64 -17.36 -4.42 5.98
N THR A 65 -16.05 -4.65 6.11
CA THR A 65 -15.29 -4.39 7.33
C THR A 65 -14.73 -2.96 7.34
N PRO A 66 -14.48 -2.35 8.51
CA PRO A 66 -13.87 -1.02 8.61
C PRO A 66 -12.34 -1.03 8.35
N TYR A 67 -11.79 -2.12 7.80
CA TYR A 67 -10.36 -2.31 7.58
C TYR A 67 -10.00 -2.16 6.10
N TYR A 68 -8.83 -1.57 5.82
CA TYR A 68 -8.23 -1.60 4.50
C TYR A 68 -7.52 -2.95 4.29
N MET A 69 -8.00 -3.75 3.34
CA MET A 69 -7.41 -5.05 3.00
C MET A 69 -6.45 -4.90 1.81
N LYS A 70 -5.25 -5.47 1.94
CA LYS A 70 -4.32 -5.66 0.82
C LYS A 70 -4.51 -7.07 0.28
N LEU A 71 -4.96 -7.18 -0.97
CA LEU A 71 -5.05 -8.46 -1.67
C LEU A 71 -3.71 -8.69 -2.40
N CYS A 72 -2.96 -9.71 -1.96
CA CYS A 72 -1.63 -10.04 -2.49
C CYS A 72 -1.74 -11.10 -3.60
N GLN A 73 -2.61 -12.07 -3.40
CA GLN A 73 -2.75 -13.23 -4.27
C GLN A 73 -4.23 -13.61 -4.32
N CYS A 74 -4.75 -13.72 -5.54
CA CYS A 74 -6.09 -14.20 -5.82
C CYS A 74 -5.91 -15.38 -6.76
N ASP A 75 -5.82 -16.58 -6.19
CA ASP A 75 -5.79 -17.80 -7.00
C ASP A 75 -7.23 -18.09 -7.44
N ALA A 76 -7.41 -18.34 -8.74
CA ALA A 76 -8.70 -18.55 -9.38
C ALA A 76 -9.17 -20.01 -9.27
#